data_AF-X1NYI9-F1
#
_entry.id   AF-X1NYI9-F1
#
_cell.length_a   1.000
_cell.length_b   1.000
_cell.length_c   1.000
_cell.angle_alpha   90.00
_cell.angle_beta   90.00
_cell.angle_gamma   90.00
#
_symmetry.space_group_name_H-M   'P 1'
#
loop_
_entity.id
_entity.type
_entity.pdbx_description
1 polymer ?
#
loop_
_entity_poly.entity_id
_entity_poly.type
_entity_poly.pdbx_seq_one_letter_code
_entity_poly.pdbx_strand_id
1 'polypeptide(L)'
;MIKNILFAYNQVSQRERKGLFRECIPIEDVDAIRKALVKTNNNILSLDLLTPEQLDEFISKHQPIDLAFVLAEGYKDIPHTFYSGHGAAMVRKQLNKYH
;
A
#
# COMPACT_ATOMS: atom_id res chain seq x y z
N MET A 1 4.05 16.88 -16.76
CA MET A 1 3.85 17.24 -15.34
C MET A 1 4.15 16.00 -14.53
N ILE A 2 5.03 16.10 -13.52
CA ILE A 2 5.34 14.98 -12.62
C ILE A 2 4.05 14.64 -11.85
N LYS A 3 3.66 13.36 -11.84
CA LYS A 3 2.47 12.87 -11.14
C LYS A 3 2.84 12.28 -9.79
N ASN A 4 1.99 12.50 -8.78
CA ASN A 4 2.11 11.86 -7.48
C ASN A 4 1.41 10.50 -7.52
N ILE A 5 2.20 9.42 -7.47
CA ILE A 5 1.70 8.05 -7.45
C ILE A 5 1.84 7.50 -6.04
N LEU A 6 0.72 7.21 -5.38
CA LEU A 6 0.70 6.47 -4.13
C LEU A 6 1.00 5.00 -4.41
N PHE A 7 2.06 4.47 -3.83
CA PHE A 7 2.36 3.03 -3.84
C PHE A 7 2.09 2.46 -2.45
N ALA A 8 0.90 1.86 -2.27
CA ALA A 8 0.47 1.27 -1.00
C ALA A 8 0.62 -0.26 -1.03
N TYR A 9 1.24 -0.84 -0.01
CA TYR A 9 1.53 -2.28 0.06
C TYR A 9 1.54 -2.76 1.51
N ASN A 10 1.52 -4.07 1.75
CA ASN A 10 1.85 -4.64 3.06
C ASN A 10 3.12 -5.47 2.89
N GLN A 11 4.24 -5.07 3.52
CA GLN A 11 5.47 -5.86 3.48
C GLN A 11 5.80 -6.54 4.79
N VAL A 12 6.46 -7.68 4.70
CA VAL A 12 7.08 -8.41 5.81
C VAL A 12 8.38 -9.06 5.36
N SER A 13 9.26 -9.44 6.29
CA SER A 13 10.41 -10.27 5.92
C SER A 13 9.96 -11.68 5.49
N GLN A 14 10.79 -12.38 4.71
CA GLN A 14 10.53 -13.78 4.34
C GLN A 14 10.25 -14.70 5.54
N ARG A 15 10.88 -14.42 6.70
CA ARG A 15 10.69 -15.20 7.93
C ARG A 15 9.31 -14.98 8.57
N GLU A 16 8.76 -13.78 8.40
CA GLU A 16 7.47 -13.36 8.94
C GLU A 16 6.31 -13.69 8.00
N ARG A 17 6.60 -13.95 6.71
CA ARG A 17 5.62 -14.33 5.68
C ARG A 17 5.04 -15.73 5.89
N LYS A 18 4.27 -15.89 6.96
CA LYS A 18 3.58 -17.13 7.36
C LYS A 18 2.34 -16.79 8.18
N GLY A 19 1.43 -17.76 8.29
CA GLY A 19 0.18 -17.56 9.03
C GLY A 19 -0.60 -16.36 8.52
N LEU A 20 -0.90 -15.41 9.42
CA LEU A 20 -1.70 -14.22 9.13
C LEU A 20 -1.06 -13.27 8.10
N PHE A 21 0.26 -13.30 7.94
CA PHE A 21 1.00 -12.41 7.02
C PHE A 21 1.40 -13.10 5.72
N ARG A 22 0.81 -14.25 5.38
CA ARG A 22 1.15 -15.00 4.17
C ARG A 22 0.93 -14.18 2.89
N GLU A 23 -0.12 -13.37 2.89
CA GLU A 23 -0.51 -12.50 1.77
C GLU A 23 0.32 -11.21 1.70
N CYS A 24 1.12 -10.91 2.73
CA CYS A 24 2.07 -9.79 2.66
C CYS A 24 3.21 -10.09 1.69
N ILE A 25 3.73 -9.02 1.08
CA ILE A 25 4.75 -9.08 0.05
C ILE A 25 6.14 -9.08 0.71
N PRO A 26 7.08 -9.91 0.24
CA PRO A 26 8.46 -9.81 0.67
C PRO A 26 9.06 -8.42 0.38
N ILE A 27 9.91 -7.93 1.28
CA ILE A 27 10.59 -6.65 1.11
C ILE A 27 11.38 -6.58 -0.20
N GLU A 28 11.96 -7.69 -0.66
CA GLU A 28 12.74 -7.74 -1.90
C GLU A 28 11.88 -7.46 -3.14
N ASP A 29 10.65 -7.95 -3.14
CA ASP A 29 9.69 -7.76 -4.24
C ASP A 29 9.16 -6.32 -4.24
N VAL A 30 8.85 -5.76 -3.06
CA VAL A 30 8.47 -4.34 -2.91
C VAL A 30 9.57 -3.43 -3.43
N ASP A 31 10.82 -3.72 -3.11
CA ASP A 31 11.97 -2.94 -3.59
C ASP A 31 12.13 -3.01 -5.11
N ALA A 32 11.92 -4.18 -5.72
CA ALA A 32 11.95 -4.33 -7.17
C ALA A 32 10.84 -3.49 -7.85
N ILE A 33 9.61 -3.54 -7.32
CA ILE A 33 8.47 -2.78 -7.85
C ILE A 33 8.69 -1.27 -7.67
N ARG A 34 9.15 -0.84 -6.49
CA ARG A 34 9.47 0.56 -6.22
C ARG A 34 10.53 1.10 -7.19
N LYS A 35 11.60 0.32 -7.44
CA LYS A 35 12.63 0.68 -8.44
C LYS A 35 12.05 0.79 -9.85
N ALA A 36 11.09 -0.05 -10.22
CA ALA A 36 10.42 0.05 -11.51
C ALA A 36 9.54 1.31 -11.61
N LEU A 37 8.78 1.64 -10.56
CA LEU A 37 7.93 2.83 -10.51
C LEU A 37 8.75 4.13 -10.58
N VAL A 38 9.88 4.22 -9.86
CA VAL A 38 10.76 5.40 -9.88
C VAL A 38 11.30 5.70 -11.28
N LYS A 39 11.50 4.68 -12.13
CA LYS A 39 11.96 4.86 -13.52
C LYS A 39 10.93 5.57 -14.42
N THR A 40 9.67 5.70 -13.99
CA THR A 40 8.63 6.40 -14.75
C THR A 40 8.71 7.92 -14.69
N ASN A 41 9.68 8.48 -13.95
CA ASN A 41 9.84 9.92 -13.75
C ASN A 41 8.62 10.60 -13.08
N ASN A 42 7.96 9.86 -12.20
CA ASN A 42 6.86 10.30 -11.35
C ASN A 42 7.32 10.35 -9.88
N ASN A 43 6.62 11.10 -9.06
CA ASN A 43 6.87 11.13 -7.61
C ASN A 43 6.18 9.92 -6.96
N ILE A 44 6.96 8.97 -6.48
CA ILE A 44 6.45 7.72 -5.89
C ILE A 44 6.36 7.86 -4.38
N LEU A 45 5.14 7.97 -3.88
CA LEU A 45 4.82 8.07 -2.46
C LEU A 45 4.60 6.66 -1.91
N SER A 46 5.63 6.05 -1.34
CA SER A 46 5.58 4.66 -0.85
C SER A 46 5.01 4.58 0.57
N LEU A 47 4.06 3.67 0.79
CA LEU A 47 3.41 3.45 2.08
C LEU A 47 3.27 1.96 2.38
N ASP A 48 4.01 1.50 3.39
CA ASP A 48 3.80 0.20 4.01
C ASP A 48 2.65 0.29 5.00
N LEU A 49 1.49 -0.22 4.58
CA LEU A 49 0.21 0.04 5.20
C LEU A 49 0.06 -0.75 6.50
N LEU A 50 -0.03 -0.01 7.61
CA LEU A 50 -0.14 -0.53 8.95
C LEU A 50 -1.57 -0.41 9.50
N THR A 51 -2.14 0.80 9.49
CA THR A 51 -3.49 1.10 10.03
C THR A 51 -4.31 1.94 9.03
N PRO A 52 -5.65 1.99 9.17
CA PRO A 52 -6.50 2.87 8.37
C PRO A 52 -6.16 4.36 8.55
N GLU A 53 -5.91 4.81 9.77
CA GLU A 53 -5.62 6.21 10.09
C GLU A 53 -4.34 6.67 9.40
N GLN A 54 -3.32 5.80 9.36
CA GLN A 54 -2.07 6.05 8.65
C GLN A 54 -2.32 6.36 7.16
N LEU A 55 -3.25 5.67 6.50
CA LEU A 55 -3.58 5.92 5.10
C LEU A 55 -4.23 7.29 4.91
N ASP A 56 -5.22 7.64 5.74
CA ASP A 56 -5.92 8.93 5.67
C ASP A 56 -4.95 10.10 5.93
N GLU A 57 -4.08 9.99 6.94
CA GLU A 57 -3.06 11.01 7.24
C GLU A 57 -2.05 11.14 6.10
N PHE A 58 -1.57 10.02 5.57
CA PHE A 58 -0.57 10.02 4.49
C PHE A 58 -1.13 10.64 3.21
N ILE A 59 -2.35 10.29 2.82
CA ILE A 59 -3.01 10.89 1.65
C ILE A 59 -3.18 12.40 1.86
N SER A 60 -3.71 12.81 3.02
CA SER A 60 -3.99 14.22 3.33
C SER A 60 -2.73 15.10 3.26
N LYS A 61 -1.57 14.56 3.67
CA LYS A 61 -0.29 15.28 3.63
C LYS A 61 0.31 15.41 2.23
N HIS A 62 -0.03 14.53 1.29
CA HIS A 62 0.62 14.45 -0.02
C HIS A 62 -0.31 14.69 -1.21
N GLN A 63 -1.49 15.29 -0.98
CA GLN A 63 -2.40 15.71 -2.06
C GLN A 63 -1.70 16.67 -3.05
N PRO A 64 -2.03 16.61 -4.37
CA PRO A 64 -2.94 15.64 -4.98
C PRO A 64 -2.30 14.25 -5.13
N ILE A 65 -3.11 13.20 -5.08
CA ILE A 65 -2.72 11.85 -5.52
C ILE A 65 -3.32 11.61 -6.90
N ASP A 66 -2.47 11.49 -7.93
CA ASP A 66 -2.93 11.34 -9.32
C ASP A 66 -3.27 9.88 -9.68
N LEU A 67 -2.61 8.92 -9.01
CA LEU A 67 -2.79 7.49 -9.20
C LEU A 67 -2.46 6.76 -7.89
N ALA A 68 -3.20 5.72 -7.56
CA ALA A 68 -2.82 4.76 -6.52
C ALA A 68 -2.49 3.39 -7.14
N PHE A 69 -1.26 2.94 -6.97
CA PHE A 69 -0.82 1.58 -7.24
C PHE A 69 -0.88 0.79 -5.92
N VAL A 70 -1.83 -0.13 -5.80
CA VAL A 70 -2.15 -0.78 -4.53
C VAL A 70 -1.88 -2.28 -4.62
N LEU A 71 -0.98 -2.75 -3.76
CA LEU A 71 -0.73 -4.15 -3.48
C LEU A 71 -1.07 -4.52 -2.03
N ALA A 72 -1.68 -3.60 -1.28
CA ALA A 72 -2.12 -3.86 0.07
C ALA A 72 -3.42 -4.69 0.06
N GLU A 73 -3.40 -5.81 0.78
CA GLU A 73 -4.56 -6.70 0.95
C GLU A 73 -5.38 -6.35 2.22
N GLY A 74 -4.94 -5.36 2.99
CA GLY A 74 -5.56 -4.94 4.24
C GLY A 74 -4.61 -4.09 5.09
N TYR A 75 -4.75 -4.19 6.41
CA TYR A 75 -3.98 -3.43 7.39
C TYR A 75 -3.22 -4.40 8.31
N LYS A 76 -1.92 -4.17 8.53
CA LYS A 76 -1.09 -5.07 9.34
C LYS A 76 -1.48 -5.08 10.82
N ASP A 77 -2.09 -4.02 11.34
CA ASP A 77 -2.63 -3.97 12.70
C ASP A 77 -3.96 -4.71 12.86
N ILE A 78 -4.63 -5.02 11.73
CA ILE A 78 -5.87 -5.77 11.65
C ILE A 78 -5.64 -6.99 10.72
N PRO A 79 -4.82 -7.99 11.11
CA PRO A 79 -4.36 -9.04 10.18
C PRO A 79 -5.46 -9.92 9.59
N HIS A 80 -6.65 -9.95 10.21
CA HIS A 80 -7.80 -10.67 9.68
C HIS A 80 -8.36 -10.08 8.37
N THR A 81 -7.96 -8.86 8.04
CA THR A 81 -8.32 -8.21 6.77
C THR A 81 -7.65 -8.86 5.56
N PHE A 82 -6.50 -9.53 5.74
CA PHE A 82 -5.72 -10.11 4.64
C PHE A 82 -6.36 -11.34 3.96
N TYR A 83 -7.07 -12.18 4.71
CA TYR A 83 -7.57 -13.46 4.17
C TYR A 83 -9.10 -13.54 4.07
N SER A 84 -9.81 -12.53 4.58
CA SER A 84 -11.27 -12.46 4.45
C SER A 84 -11.71 -11.90 3.09
N GLY A 85 -10.78 -11.39 2.27
CA GLY A 85 -11.06 -10.69 1.00
C GLY A 85 -11.66 -9.29 1.18
N HIS A 86 -11.99 -8.89 2.40
CA HIS A 86 -12.59 -7.58 2.70
C HIS A 86 -11.55 -6.47 2.85
N GLY A 87 -10.30 -6.80 3.21
CA GLY A 87 -9.24 -5.80 3.43
C GLY A 87 -8.93 -4.95 2.20
N ALA A 88 -8.72 -5.57 1.04
CA ALA A 88 -8.53 -4.84 -0.22
C ALA A 88 -9.73 -3.93 -0.57
N ALA A 89 -10.96 -4.38 -0.26
CA ALA A 89 -12.17 -3.57 -0.45
C ALA A 89 -12.22 -2.36 0.51
N MET A 90 -11.76 -2.53 1.76
CA MET A 90 -11.64 -1.42 2.72
C MET A 90 -10.63 -0.38 2.26
N VAL A 91 -9.43 -0.81 1.84
CA VAL A 91 -8.38 0.08 1.31
C VAL A 91 -8.90 0.87 0.11
N ARG A 92 -9.56 0.19 -0.85
CA ARG A 92 -10.18 0.84 -2.00
C ARG A 92 -11.26 1.85 -1.60
N LYS A 93 -12.15 1.47 -0.68
CA LYS A 93 -13.21 2.37 -0.18
C LYS A 93 -12.61 3.63 0.46
N GLN A 94 -11.49 3.49 1.16
CA GLN A 94 -10.79 4.61 1.77
C GLN A 94 -10.16 5.54 0.72
N LEU A 95 -9.47 4.98 -0.29
CA LEU A 95 -8.90 5.75 -1.40
C LEU A 95 -9.96 6.54 -2.18
N ASN A 96 -11.14 5.94 -2.39
CA ASN A 96 -12.25 6.58 -3.09
C ASN A 96 -12.84 7.81 -2.36
N LYS A 97 -12.52 8.04 -1.08
CA LYS A 97 -12.91 9.28 -0.39
C LYS A 97 -12.20 10.52 -0.93
N TYR A 98 -11.09 10.33 -1.65
CA TYR A 98 -10.18 11.38 -2.10
C TYR A 98 -10.17 11.56 -3.63
N HIS A 99 -11.08 10.87 -4.34
CA HIS A 99 -11.35 11.00 -5.78
C HIS A 99 -12.60 11.86 -5.99
#